data_AF-A0A9D7YDU2-F1
#
_entry.id   AF-A0A9D7YDU2-F1
#
_cell.length_a   1.000
_cell.length_b   1.000
_cell.length_c   1.000
_cell.angle_alpha   90.00
_cell.angle_beta   90.00
_cell.angle_gamma   90.00
#
_symmetry.space_group_name_H-M   'P 1'
#
loop_
_entity.id
_entity.type
_entity.pdbx_description
1 polymer ?
#
loop_
_entity_poly.entity_id
_entity_poly.type
_entity_poly.pdbx_seq_one_letter_code
_entity_poly.pdbx_strand_id
1 'polypeptide(L)'
;MKRLLKISVVVILLSSCKGSADNKAPELANAMCDCFDSFQNNLSADAKKLMKEVSTAAKPQEAMMAGMAKFTPEDAKAFADQLKTIGDKNSSVFKCLQDFDKKHANETTADKKALTDKLLMEMQKDGGCYVGAAIVNLNPKK
;
A
#
# COMPACT_ATOMS: atom_id res chain seq x y z
N MET A 1 -23.61 -5.67 -11.45
CA MET A 1 -22.21 -5.21 -11.28
C MET A 1 -22.19 -4.05 -10.28
N LYS A 2 -21.86 -4.29 -9.01
CA LYS A 2 -21.62 -3.28 -7.94
C LYS A 2 -21.27 -4.02 -6.64
N ARG A 3 -20.16 -4.75 -6.64
CA ARG A 3 -19.52 -5.21 -5.40
C ARG A 3 -18.13 -4.60 -5.42
N LEU A 4 -18.08 -3.32 -5.02
CA LEU A 4 -16.83 -2.65 -4.65
C LEU A 4 -16.13 -3.58 -3.66
N LEU A 5 -14.93 -4.04 -4.01
CA LEU A 5 -14.04 -4.71 -3.06
C LEU A 5 -13.95 -3.81 -1.83
N LYS A 6 -14.61 -4.21 -0.74
CA LYS A 6 -14.34 -3.66 0.58
C LYS A 6 -12.99 -4.23 1.00
N ILE A 7 -11.92 -3.69 0.41
CA ILE A 7 -10.57 -3.81 0.97
C ILE A 7 -10.72 -3.20 2.36
N SER A 8 -10.70 -4.05 3.38
CA SER A 8 -10.67 -3.60 4.77
C SER A 8 -9.32 -2.92 4.92
N VAL A 9 -9.32 -1.61 4.67
CA VAL A 9 -8.19 -0.72 4.90
C VAL A 9 -7.75 -0.96 6.32
N VAL A 10 -6.50 -1.36 6.49
CA VAL A 10 -5.82 -1.32 7.79
C VAL A 10 -5.87 0.14 8.23
N VAL A 11 -6.86 0.47 9.04
CA VAL A 11 -6.96 1.77 9.69
C VAL A 11 -5.88 1.72 10.75
N ILE A 12 -4.74 2.35 10.47
CA ILE A 12 -3.68 2.53 11.47
C ILE A 12 -4.31 3.37 12.59
N LEU A 13 -4.65 2.71 13.70
CA LEU A 13 -5.29 3.30 14.86
C LEU A 13 -4.22 3.93 15.73
N LEU A 14 -3.66 5.04 15.25
CA LEU A 14 -2.73 5.88 16.02
C LEU A 14 -3.52 6.57 17.15
N SER A 15 -3.51 5.96 18.34
CA SER A 15 -4.19 6.45 19.54
C SER A 15 -3.21 7.26 20.41
N SER A 16 -3.66 8.42 20.89
CA SER A 16 -2.84 9.46 21.54
C SER A 16 -2.12 8.98 22.82
N CYS A 17 -0.85 8.54 22.74
CA CYS A 17 0.17 8.68 23.80
C CYS A 17 1.62 8.34 23.35
N LYS A 18 2.56 9.29 23.55
CA LYS A 18 4.04 9.21 23.66
C LYS A 18 4.96 9.21 22.42
N GLY A 19 4.52 9.01 21.18
CA GLY A 19 5.40 9.13 20.00
C GLY A 19 4.75 9.84 18.81
N SER A 20 5.43 10.80 18.17
CA SER A 20 4.94 11.42 16.93
C SER A 20 5.35 10.57 15.72
N ALA A 21 4.37 9.98 15.05
CA ALA A 21 4.54 9.28 13.79
C ALA A 21 5.11 10.19 12.70
N ASP A 22 4.82 11.49 12.76
CA ASP A 22 5.30 12.48 11.81
C ASP A 22 6.84 12.57 11.78
N ASN A 23 7.51 12.38 12.92
CA ASN A 23 8.98 12.38 13.01
C ASN A 23 9.60 11.06 12.57
N LYS A 24 8.81 10.00 12.44
CA LYS A 24 9.26 8.65 12.09
C LYS A 24 8.83 8.21 10.69
N ALA A 25 8.23 9.11 9.90
CA ALA A 25 7.73 8.76 8.57
C ALA A 25 8.72 7.97 7.69
N PRO A 26 10.04 8.26 7.67
CA PRO A 26 10.99 7.43 6.91
C PRO A 26 11.12 5.99 7.45
N GLU A 27 11.19 5.82 8.77
CA GLU A 27 11.26 4.50 9.43
C GLU A 27 9.98 3.70 9.17
N LEU A 28 8.82 4.36 9.30
CA LEU A 28 7.52 3.76 9.06
C LEU A 28 7.31 3.37 7.60
N ALA A 29 7.71 4.23 6.67
CA ALA A 29 7.67 3.94 5.26
C ALA A 29 8.49 2.69 4.95
N ASN A 30 9.76 2.65 5.37
CA ASN A 30 10.64 1.49 5.15
C ASN A 30 10.08 0.20 5.77
N ALA A 31 9.61 0.24 7.01
CA ALA A 31 9.04 -0.94 7.65
C ALA A 31 7.76 -1.44 6.95
N MET A 32 6.93 -0.53 6.41
CA MET A 32 5.80 -0.93 5.56
C MET A 32 6.26 -1.51 4.22
N CYS A 33 7.33 -0.98 3.63
CA CYS A 33 7.90 -1.47 2.37
C CYS A 33 8.38 -2.91 2.47
N ASP A 34 9.05 -3.26 3.57
CA ASP A 34 9.53 -4.62 3.84
C ASP A 34 8.37 -5.64 3.83
N CYS A 35 7.18 -5.24 4.28
CA CYS A 35 5.99 -6.10 4.23
C CYS A 35 5.53 -6.42 2.81
N PHE A 36 5.88 -5.58 1.82
CA PHE A 36 5.48 -5.74 0.43
C PHE A 36 6.58 -6.31 -0.46
N ASP A 37 7.83 -6.47 0.00
CA ASP A 37 8.94 -6.97 -0.82
C ASP A 37 8.65 -8.34 -1.43
N SER A 38 8.18 -9.28 -0.62
CA SER A 38 7.83 -10.62 -1.11
C SER A 38 6.70 -10.59 -2.13
N PHE A 39 5.71 -9.70 -1.92
CA PHE A 39 4.63 -9.50 -2.89
C PHE A 39 5.17 -8.92 -4.19
N GLN A 40 5.97 -7.86 -4.08
CA GLN A 40 6.56 -7.14 -5.20
C GLN A 40 7.42 -8.06 -6.06
N ASN A 41 8.22 -8.93 -5.44
CA ASN A 41 9.09 -9.85 -6.15
C ASN A 41 8.32 -10.87 -6.99
N ASN A 42 7.15 -11.30 -6.51
CA ASN A 42 6.28 -12.27 -7.18
C ASN A 42 5.44 -11.67 -8.32
N LEU A 43 5.38 -10.35 -8.46
CA LEU A 43 4.66 -9.71 -9.57
C LEU A 43 5.34 -9.97 -10.91
N SER A 44 4.54 -10.14 -11.97
CA SER A 44 5.01 -10.11 -13.36
C SER A 44 5.62 -8.75 -13.71
N ALA A 45 6.42 -8.67 -14.78
CA ALA A 45 7.02 -7.41 -15.21
C ALA A 45 5.97 -6.32 -15.50
N ASP A 46 4.86 -6.69 -16.13
CA ASP A 46 3.77 -5.77 -16.42
C ASP A 46 3.01 -5.33 -15.16
N ALA A 47 2.81 -6.23 -14.19
CA ALA A 47 2.26 -5.88 -12.88
C ALA A 47 3.18 -4.94 -12.10
N LYS A 48 4.51 -5.16 -12.15
CA LYS A 48 5.49 -4.25 -11.55
C LYS A 48 5.43 -2.87 -12.20
N LYS A 49 5.35 -2.81 -13.54
CA LYS A 49 5.23 -1.56 -14.29
C LYS A 49 3.95 -0.80 -13.94
N LEU A 50 2.81 -1.51 -13.86
CA LEU A 50 1.53 -0.94 -13.46
C LEU A 50 1.61 -0.36 -12.05
N MET A 51 2.13 -1.11 -11.08
CA MET A 51 2.24 -0.63 -9.70
C MET A 51 3.17 0.59 -9.60
N LYS A 52 4.27 0.63 -10.36
CA LYS A 52 5.11 1.84 -10.46
C LYS A 52 4.33 3.04 -10.99
N GLU A 53 3.58 2.89 -12.07
CA GLU A 53 2.77 3.97 -12.65
C GLU A 53 1.72 4.47 -11.63
N VAL A 54 1.01 3.55 -10.98
CA VAL A 54 0.00 3.87 -9.96
C VAL A 54 0.62 4.56 -8.74
N SER A 55 1.84 4.18 -8.35
CA SER A 55 2.50 4.73 -7.17
C SER A 55 2.72 6.23 -7.23
N THR A 56 2.88 6.81 -8.43
CA THR A 56 3.14 8.24 -8.65
C THR A 56 2.03 8.97 -9.41
N ALA A 57 1.00 8.26 -9.87
CA ALA A 57 -0.07 8.86 -10.65
C ALA A 57 -0.86 9.89 -9.82
N ALA A 58 -1.17 11.05 -10.44
CA ALA A 58 -2.06 12.05 -9.86
C ALA A 58 -3.50 11.52 -9.71
N LYS A 59 -3.88 10.55 -10.57
CA LYS A 59 -5.16 9.85 -10.55
C LYS A 59 -4.94 8.33 -10.50
N PRO A 60 -4.58 7.78 -9.34
CA PRO A 60 -4.13 6.40 -9.22
C PRO A 60 -5.20 5.37 -9.60
N GLN A 61 -6.48 5.66 -9.34
CA GLN A 61 -7.57 4.77 -9.74
C GLN A 61 -7.75 4.71 -11.27
N GLU A 62 -7.63 5.84 -11.97
CA GLU A 62 -7.68 5.88 -13.43
C GLU A 62 -6.47 5.14 -14.04
N ALA A 63 -5.26 5.37 -13.51
CA ALA A 63 -4.05 4.67 -13.94
C ALA A 63 -4.14 3.15 -13.73
N MET A 64 -4.66 2.72 -12.58
CA MET A 64 -4.87 1.29 -12.29
C MET A 64 -5.83 0.66 -13.30
N MET A 65 -6.99 1.28 -13.55
CA MET A 65 -7.96 0.75 -14.51
C MET A 65 -7.40 0.73 -15.94
N ALA A 66 -6.72 1.79 -16.37
CA ALA A 66 -6.14 1.89 -17.69
C ALA A 66 -5.00 0.87 -17.91
N GLY A 67 -4.20 0.60 -16.87
CA GLY A 67 -3.15 -0.41 -16.92
C GLY A 67 -3.69 -1.83 -16.90
N MET A 68 -4.69 -2.10 -16.06
CA MET A 68 -5.38 -3.39 -16.04
C MET A 68 -6.03 -3.74 -17.38
N ALA A 69 -6.54 -2.75 -18.12
CA ALA A 69 -7.12 -2.95 -19.44
C ALA A 69 -6.10 -3.39 -20.51
N LYS A 70 -4.80 -3.23 -20.24
CA LYS A 70 -3.71 -3.67 -21.12
C LYS A 70 -3.28 -5.11 -20.87
N PHE A 71 -3.73 -5.73 -19.76
CA PHE A 71 -3.37 -7.10 -19.42
C PHE A 71 -4.21 -8.08 -20.24
N THR A 72 -3.65 -9.27 -20.50
CA THR A 72 -4.46 -10.40 -20.93
C THR A 72 -5.45 -10.79 -19.82
N PRO A 73 -6.57 -11.47 -20.12
CA PRO A 73 -7.48 -11.95 -19.09
C PRO A 73 -6.79 -12.83 -18.02
N GLU A 74 -5.79 -13.61 -18.42
CA GLU A 74 -5.01 -14.48 -17.55
C GLU A 74 -4.10 -13.66 -16.62
N ASP A 75 -3.37 -12.69 -17.15
CA ASP A 75 -2.51 -11.79 -16.36
C ASP A 75 -3.33 -10.92 -15.40
N ALA A 76 -4.47 -10.40 -15.88
CA ALA A 76 -5.40 -9.63 -15.06
C ALA A 76 -5.93 -10.45 -13.88
N LYS A 77 -6.27 -11.73 -14.13
CA LYS A 77 -6.70 -12.66 -13.09
C LYS A 77 -5.56 -12.98 -12.12
N ALA A 78 -4.37 -13.31 -12.62
CA ALA A 78 -3.22 -13.63 -11.78
C ALA A 78 -2.85 -12.46 -10.86
N PHE A 79 -2.80 -11.25 -11.42
CA PHE A 79 -2.52 -10.05 -10.64
C PHE A 79 -3.64 -9.73 -9.64
N ALA A 80 -4.91 -9.90 -10.00
CA ALA A 80 -6.02 -9.74 -9.06
C ALA A 80 -5.97 -10.77 -7.91
N ASP A 81 -5.60 -12.02 -8.21
CA ASP A 81 -5.43 -13.06 -7.21
C ASP A 81 -4.23 -12.77 -6.30
N GLN A 82 -3.14 -12.22 -6.83
CA GLN A 82 -2.04 -11.69 -6.03
C GLN A 82 -2.54 -10.58 -5.11
N LEU A 83 -3.19 -9.53 -5.61
CA LEU A 83 -3.70 -8.41 -4.78
C LEU A 83 -4.60 -8.87 -3.62
N LYS A 84 -5.38 -9.95 -3.81
CA LYS A 84 -6.19 -10.53 -2.72
C LYS A 84 -5.34 -11.04 -1.55
N THR A 85 -4.13 -11.53 -1.80
CA THR A 85 -3.24 -12.02 -0.74
C THR A 85 -2.91 -10.93 0.28
N ILE A 86 -2.88 -9.65 -0.11
CA ILE A 86 -2.64 -8.53 0.80
C ILE A 86 -3.72 -8.46 1.89
N GLY A 87 -4.97 -8.74 1.53
CA GLY A 87 -6.12 -8.74 2.44
C GLY A 87 -6.45 -10.11 3.05
N ASP A 88 -5.74 -11.17 2.64
CA ASP A 88 -5.91 -12.51 3.22
C ASP A 88 -5.22 -12.57 4.58
N LYS A 89 -5.98 -12.84 5.63
CA LYS A 89 -5.49 -12.92 7.01
C LYS A 89 -4.38 -13.96 7.22
N ASN A 90 -4.29 -14.95 6.33
CA ASN A 90 -3.28 -15.99 6.41
C ASN A 90 -1.98 -15.63 5.69
N SER A 91 -1.97 -14.59 4.86
CA SER A 91 -0.79 -14.19 4.08
C SER A 91 0.32 -13.62 4.95
N SER A 92 1.55 -13.72 4.45
CA SER A 92 2.71 -13.09 5.07
C SER A 92 2.60 -11.57 5.08
N VAL A 93 2.05 -10.97 4.02
CA VAL A 93 1.84 -9.53 3.90
C VAL A 93 0.89 -9.02 4.98
N PHE A 94 -0.26 -9.68 5.17
CA PHE A 94 -1.24 -9.28 6.18
C PHE A 94 -0.67 -9.40 7.59
N LYS A 95 0.02 -10.50 7.89
CA LYS A 95 0.67 -10.70 9.19
C LYS A 95 1.74 -9.65 9.45
N CYS A 96 2.57 -9.33 8.46
CA CYS A 96 3.57 -8.28 8.57
C CYS A 96 2.93 -6.91 8.83
N LEU A 97 1.89 -6.55 8.08
CA LEU A 97 1.15 -5.30 8.31
C LEU A 97 0.48 -5.25 9.70
N GLN A 98 0.00 -6.39 10.19
CA GLN A 98 -0.54 -6.48 11.54
C GLN A 98 0.55 -6.28 12.61
N ASP A 99 1.73 -6.87 12.43
CA ASP A 99 2.84 -6.71 13.37
C ASP A 99 3.44 -5.31 13.32
N PHE A 100 3.46 -4.69 12.14
CA PHE A 100 3.73 -3.26 11.97
C PHE A 100 2.74 -2.42 12.79
N ASP A 101 1.43 -2.63 12.62
CA ASP A 101 0.39 -1.89 13.36
C ASP A 101 0.55 -2.07 14.88
N LYS A 102 0.81 -3.29 15.37
CA LYS A 102 1.09 -3.54 16.79
C LYS A 102 2.35 -2.82 17.28
N LYS A 103 3.44 -2.86 16.50
CA LYS A 103 4.72 -2.24 16.86
C LYS A 103 4.59 -0.71 16.96
N HIS A 104 3.77 -0.12 16.11
CA HIS A 104 3.58 1.33 16.01
C HIS A 104 2.23 1.81 16.57
N ALA A 105 1.51 0.98 17.33
CA ALA A 105 0.18 1.30 17.89
C ALA A 105 0.17 2.51 18.85
N ASN A 106 1.32 2.80 19.46
CA ASN A 106 1.52 3.95 20.37
C ASN A 106 1.99 5.21 19.64
N GLU A 107 2.22 5.13 18.34
CA GLU A 107 2.55 6.31 17.55
C GLU A 107 1.29 7.11 17.26
N THR A 108 1.47 8.42 17.08
CA THR A 108 0.37 9.39 17.06
C THR A 108 0.63 10.42 15.97
N THR A 109 -0.44 10.89 15.34
CA THR A 109 -0.38 12.07 14.49
C THR A 109 -1.64 12.89 14.73
N ALA A 110 -1.50 14.21 14.70
CA ALA A 110 -2.63 15.12 14.72
C ALA A 110 -3.35 15.19 13.36
N ASP A 111 -2.64 14.85 12.28
CA ASP A 111 -3.13 14.92 10.91
C ASP A 111 -2.78 13.64 10.14
N LYS A 112 -3.75 12.71 10.12
CA LYS A 112 -3.61 11.43 9.41
C LYS A 112 -3.37 11.62 7.92
N LYS A 113 -3.93 12.67 7.32
CA LYS A 113 -3.76 12.95 5.89
C LYS A 113 -2.32 13.42 5.63
N ALA A 114 -1.81 14.36 6.42
CA ALA A 114 -0.44 14.82 6.32
C ALA A 114 0.57 13.69 6.54
N LEU A 115 0.34 12.83 7.55
CA LEU A 115 1.16 11.65 7.77
C LEU A 115 1.12 10.70 6.56
N THR A 116 -0.07 10.41 6.02
CA THR A 116 -0.22 9.52 4.86
C THR A 116 0.47 10.07 3.62
N ASP A 117 0.33 11.38 3.36
CA ASP A 117 1.03 12.05 2.25
C ASP A 117 2.56 12.00 2.47
N LYS A 118 3.04 12.18 3.70
CA LYS A 118 4.47 12.07 4.04
C LYS A 118 4.99 10.64 3.87
N LEU A 119 4.27 9.63 4.35
CA LEU A 119 4.61 8.22 4.16
C LEU A 119 4.67 7.87 2.67
N LEU A 120 3.69 8.31 1.88
CA LEU A 120 3.68 8.11 0.43
C LEU A 120 4.91 8.75 -0.22
N MET A 121 5.25 9.98 0.16
CA MET A 121 6.46 10.65 -0.34
C MET A 121 7.73 9.87 0.00
N GLU A 122 7.89 9.40 1.24
CA GLU A 122 9.05 8.60 1.63
C GLU A 122 9.13 7.28 0.83
N MET A 123 8.02 6.56 0.68
CA MET A 123 7.98 5.31 -0.12
C MET A 123 8.31 5.53 -1.60
N GLN A 124 7.99 6.71 -2.15
CA GLN A 124 8.28 7.07 -3.54
C GLN A 124 9.75 7.42 -3.78
N LYS A 125 10.47 7.97 -2.77
CA LYS A 125 11.86 8.44 -2.92
C LYS A 125 12.82 7.32 -3.31
N ASP A 126 12.72 6.17 -2.66
CA ASP A 126 13.67 5.08 -2.87
C ASP A 126 13.35 4.23 -4.11
N GLY A 127 12.15 4.40 -4.69
CA GLY A 127 11.70 3.70 -5.90
C GLY A 127 11.59 2.17 -5.78
N GLY A 128 12.10 1.58 -4.69
CA GLY A 128 12.05 0.16 -4.36
C GLY A 128 10.75 -0.27 -3.69
N CYS A 129 9.95 0.67 -3.20
CA CYS A 129 8.69 0.42 -2.49
C CYS A 129 7.45 0.79 -3.31
N TYR A 130 7.54 0.65 -4.63
CA TYR A 130 6.46 1.11 -5.51
C TYR A 130 5.14 0.36 -5.29
N VAL A 131 5.17 -0.89 -4.82
CA VAL A 131 3.93 -1.61 -4.48
C VAL A 131 3.27 -0.99 -3.24
N GLY A 132 4.02 -0.76 -2.17
CA GLY A 132 3.49 -0.12 -0.96
C GLY A 132 2.96 1.28 -1.26
N ALA A 133 3.74 2.07 -1.99
CA ALA A 133 3.34 3.39 -2.46
C ALA A 133 2.06 3.36 -3.32
N ALA A 134 1.92 2.40 -4.24
CA ALA A 134 0.71 2.25 -5.06
C ALA A 134 -0.52 1.94 -4.21
N ILE A 135 -0.41 1.05 -3.22
CA ILE A 135 -1.52 0.71 -2.33
C ILE A 135 -1.97 1.92 -1.51
N VAL A 136 -1.00 2.67 -0.97
CA VAL A 136 -1.27 3.91 -0.23
C VAL A 136 -1.90 4.96 -1.15
N ASN A 137 -1.38 5.14 -2.36
CA ASN A 137 -1.89 6.13 -3.31
C ASN A 137 -3.30 5.77 -3.83
N LEU A 138 -3.62 4.47 -3.95
CA LEU A 138 -4.96 3.99 -4.31
C LEU A 138 -5.99 4.20 -3.20
N ASN A 139 -5.56 4.34 -1.95
CA ASN A 139 -6.45 4.55 -0.83
C ASN A 139 -7.15 5.91 -0.99
N PRO A 140 -8.49 5.98 -1.00
CA PRO A 140 -9.18 7.27 -1.12
C PRO A 140 -8.73 8.20 0.00
N LYS A 141 -8.13 9.33 -0.39
CA LYS A 141 -7.80 10.44 0.52
C LYS A 141 -9.13 10.98 1.06
N LYS A 142 -9.52 10.53 2.26
CA LYS A 142 -10.66 11.09 2.99
C LYS A 142 -10.19 12.27 3.82
#